data_AF-A0A962JEV6-F1
#
_entry.id   AF-A0A962JEV6-F1
#
_cell.length_a   1.000
_cell.length_b   1.000
_cell.length_c   1.000
_cell.angle_alpha   90.00
_cell.angle_beta   90.00
_cell.angle_gamma   90.00
#
_symmetry.space_group_name_H-M   'P 1'
#
loop_
_entity.id
_entity.type
_entity.pdbx_description
1 polymer ?
#
loop_
_entity_poly.entity_id
_entity_poly.type
_entity_poly.pdbx_seq_one_letter_code
_entity_poly.pdbx_strand_id
1 'polypeptide(L)'
;MQRISDAVSKDSVRYLQGTVAVSKAGAFASKMTQRYACDLTPVQAFRKRKAGYATAKLYFWYPHKGSLDLHWILFMTEGELEDADASDEQWRDPTRKKERVTITNYVLVRILTTFDIKPRWSWRYTKASYDDLCDDIVNAIRSKHDEQLKQLIYNAYRSPSFSGIREQVKEAVKLIEAEWQRTRRSKETMPAIPKFKGYVRRLPDKGVRLAAIKVQLAKLESESAGDDMSRFYDDE
;
A
#
# COMPACT_ATOMS: atom_id res chain seq x y z
N MET A 1 -3.79 -2.89 0.71
CA MET A 1 -4.62 -1.65 0.78
C MET A 1 -6.09 -1.91 1.12
N GLN A 2 -6.93 -2.55 0.29
CA GLN A 2 -8.38 -2.73 0.60
C GLN A 2 -8.64 -3.40 1.97
N ARG A 3 -7.96 -4.53 2.24
CA ARG A 3 -8.14 -5.32 3.47
C ARG A 3 -7.71 -4.55 4.72
N ILE A 4 -6.66 -3.75 4.55
CA ILE A 4 -6.10 -2.89 5.59
C ILE A 4 -7.09 -1.78 5.91
N SER A 5 -7.69 -1.14 4.90
CA SER A 5 -8.78 -0.17 5.12
C SER A 5 -9.97 -0.81 5.84
N ASP A 6 -10.36 -2.03 5.46
CA ASP A 6 -11.47 -2.72 6.12
C ASP A 6 -11.17 -3.04 7.58
N ALA A 7 -9.94 -3.49 7.90
CA ALA A 7 -9.51 -3.79 9.26
C ALA A 7 -9.62 -2.54 10.14
N VAL A 8 -9.04 -1.42 9.68
CA VAL A 8 -9.09 -0.13 10.39
C VAL A 8 -10.52 0.43 10.49
N SER A 9 -11.39 0.14 9.51
CA SER A 9 -12.80 0.58 9.55
C SER A 9 -13.66 -0.23 10.52
N LYS A 10 -13.26 -1.46 10.86
CA LYS A 10 -14.02 -2.42 11.69
C LYS A 10 -13.44 -2.53 13.10
N ASP A 11 -13.13 -1.39 13.71
CA ASP A 11 -12.71 -1.29 15.11
C ASP A 11 -11.29 -1.79 15.43
N SER A 12 -10.39 -1.85 14.43
CA SER A 12 -8.96 -2.01 14.73
C SER A 12 -8.40 -0.67 15.23
N VAL A 13 -7.98 -0.64 16.49
CA VAL A 13 -7.54 0.58 17.19
C VAL A 13 -6.03 0.71 17.19
N ARG A 14 -5.31 -0.42 17.15
CA ARG A 14 -3.85 -0.44 17.25
C ARG A 14 -3.23 -1.31 16.17
N TYR A 15 -2.01 -1.00 15.77
CA TYR A 15 -1.27 -1.84 14.84
C TYR A 15 0.24 -1.81 15.04
N LEU A 16 0.87 -2.90 14.60
CA LEU A 16 2.30 -3.02 14.38
C LEU A 16 2.56 -3.31 12.90
N GLN A 17 3.72 -2.90 12.39
CA GLN A 17 4.08 -3.16 10.99
C GLN A 17 5.59 -3.35 10.90
N GLY A 18 6.04 -4.11 9.91
CA GLY A 18 7.45 -4.30 9.62
C GLY A 18 7.69 -5.08 8.35
N THR A 19 8.91 -5.59 8.21
CA THR A 19 9.32 -6.51 7.16
C THR A 19 9.81 -7.82 7.76
N VAL A 20 9.75 -8.89 6.97
CA VAL A 20 10.28 -10.20 7.33
C VAL A 20 10.74 -10.92 6.06
N ALA A 21 11.89 -11.58 6.12
CA ALA A 21 12.38 -12.41 5.03
C ALA A 21 11.37 -13.51 4.66
N VAL A 22 11.20 -13.76 3.36
CA VAL A 22 10.30 -14.80 2.81
C VAL A 22 10.62 -16.18 3.42
N SER A 23 11.89 -16.46 3.70
CA SER A 23 12.33 -17.70 4.36
C SER A 23 11.75 -17.85 5.77
N LYS A 24 11.70 -16.75 6.54
CA LYS A 24 11.28 -16.68 7.96
C LYS A 24 9.79 -16.39 8.16
N ALA A 25 9.08 -15.97 7.11
CA ALA A 25 7.69 -15.52 7.20
C ALA A 25 6.73 -16.55 7.84
N GLY A 26 6.92 -17.84 7.58
CA GLY A 26 6.09 -18.91 8.17
C GLY A 26 6.29 -19.06 9.69
N ALA A 27 7.54 -19.03 10.14
CA ALA A 27 7.88 -19.07 11.56
C ALA A 27 7.38 -17.80 12.28
N PHE A 28 7.54 -16.64 11.66
CA PHE A 28 7.02 -15.38 12.17
C PHE A 28 5.50 -15.39 12.30
N ALA A 29 4.77 -15.87 11.28
CA ALA A 29 3.32 -16.02 11.35
C ALA A 29 2.89 -16.94 12.50
N SER A 30 3.59 -18.06 12.70
CA SER A 30 3.32 -19.00 13.79
C SER A 30 3.52 -18.35 15.16
N LYS A 31 4.61 -17.60 15.33
CA LYS A 31 4.88 -16.82 16.56
C LYS A 31 3.79 -15.80 16.85
N MET A 32 3.35 -15.06 15.83
CA MET A 32 2.28 -14.07 15.97
C MET A 32 0.92 -14.70 16.25
N THR A 33 0.62 -15.85 15.64
CA THR A 33 -0.61 -16.61 15.94
C THR A 33 -0.60 -17.12 17.38
N GLN A 34 0.53 -17.66 17.85
CA GLN A 34 0.65 -18.14 19.22
C GLN A 34 0.47 -17.01 20.24
N ARG A 35 1.01 -15.82 19.97
CA ARG A 35 0.92 -14.67 20.89
C ARG A 35 -0.43 -13.96 20.83
N TYR A 36 -1.06 -13.86 19.67
CA TYR A 36 -2.21 -12.97 19.45
C TYR A 36 -3.48 -13.65 18.89
N ALA A 37 -3.46 -14.98 18.70
CA ALA A 37 -4.56 -15.73 18.07
C ALA A 37 -4.98 -15.11 16.73
N CYS A 38 -4.03 -14.89 15.83
CA CYS A 38 -4.25 -14.22 14.54
C CYS A 38 -5.14 -15.00 13.54
N ASP A 39 -5.42 -16.28 13.80
CA ASP A 39 -6.08 -17.23 12.91
C ASP A 39 -7.56 -17.49 13.24
N LEU A 40 -8.14 -16.68 14.14
CA LEU A 40 -9.55 -16.78 14.50
C LEU A 40 -10.47 -16.64 13.28
N THR A 41 -11.45 -17.54 13.18
CA THR A 41 -12.55 -17.41 12.21
C THR A 41 -13.40 -16.16 12.52
N PRO A 42 -14.14 -15.60 11.55
CA PRO A 42 -14.99 -14.44 11.78
C PRO A 42 -15.99 -14.61 12.94
N VAL A 43 -16.52 -15.81 13.11
CA VAL A 43 -17.46 -16.14 14.19
C VAL A 43 -16.75 -16.17 15.55
N GLN A 44 -15.59 -16.80 15.64
CA GLN A 44 -14.79 -16.82 16.88
C GLN A 44 -14.34 -15.40 17.26
N ALA A 45 -13.84 -14.63 16.30
CA ALA A 45 -13.43 -13.24 16.52
C ALA A 45 -14.61 -12.34 16.95
N PHE A 46 -15.81 -12.58 16.44
CA PHE A 46 -17.00 -11.87 16.90
C PHE A 46 -17.36 -12.23 18.35
N ARG A 47 -17.33 -13.51 18.71
CA ARG A 47 -17.63 -13.98 20.07
C ARG A 47 -16.62 -13.44 21.08
N LYS A 48 -15.31 -13.47 20.78
CA LYS A 48 -14.27 -12.89 21.65
C LYS A 48 -14.48 -11.40 21.88
N ARG A 49 -14.73 -10.63 20.81
CA ARG A 49 -15.01 -9.18 20.94
C ARG A 49 -16.27 -8.90 21.76
N LYS A 50 -17.32 -9.71 21.61
CA LYS A 50 -18.54 -9.58 22.43
C LYS A 50 -18.28 -9.84 23.91
N ALA A 51 -17.31 -10.70 24.23
CA ALA A 51 -16.88 -11.00 25.58
C ALA A 51 -15.87 -9.97 26.15
N GLY A 52 -15.52 -8.92 25.41
CA GLY A 52 -14.58 -7.88 25.85
C GLY A 52 -13.11 -8.16 25.52
N TYR A 53 -12.80 -9.27 24.86
CA TYR A 53 -11.43 -9.63 24.49
C TYR A 53 -11.00 -8.99 23.17
N ALA A 54 -9.75 -8.54 23.13
CA ALA A 54 -9.09 -8.08 21.92
C ALA A 54 -8.94 -9.24 20.92
N THR A 55 -9.02 -8.90 19.64
CA THR A 55 -8.76 -9.82 18.54
C THR A 55 -7.71 -9.21 17.62
N ALA A 56 -6.84 -10.06 17.10
CA ALA A 56 -5.77 -9.63 16.22
C ALA A 56 -5.90 -10.21 14.82
N LYS A 57 -5.39 -9.47 13.83
CA LYS A 57 -5.35 -9.94 12.45
C LYS A 57 -4.04 -9.55 11.77
N LEU A 58 -3.32 -10.56 11.31
CA LEU A 58 -2.04 -10.42 10.62
C LEU A 58 -2.24 -10.45 9.10
N TYR A 59 -1.64 -9.49 8.41
CA TYR A 59 -1.62 -9.42 6.95
C TYR A 59 -0.18 -9.37 6.46
N PHE A 60 0.08 -10.07 5.36
CA PHE A 60 1.32 -9.96 4.60
C PHE A 60 1.04 -9.41 3.20
N TRP A 61 2.00 -8.69 2.63
CA TRP A 61 1.99 -8.40 1.21
C TRP A 61 3.39 -8.47 0.62
N TYR A 62 3.42 -8.90 -0.64
CA TYR A 62 4.62 -9.02 -1.43
C TYR A 62 4.78 -7.72 -2.24
N PRO A 63 5.83 -6.91 -2.01
CA PRO A 63 5.91 -5.57 -2.60
C PRO A 63 6.06 -5.62 -4.13
N HIS A 64 6.88 -6.54 -4.63
CA HIS A 64 7.05 -6.80 -6.05
C HIS A 64 7.55 -8.23 -6.27
N LYS A 65 7.38 -8.73 -7.49
CA LYS A 65 7.87 -10.05 -7.90
C LYS A 65 9.41 -10.08 -7.79
N GLY A 66 9.95 -11.02 -7.03
CA GLY A 66 11.40 -11.20 -6.82
C GLY A 66 11.91 -10.66 -5.48
N SER A 67 11.08 -9.96 -4.69
CA SER A 67 11.50 -9.46 -3.38
C SER A 67 11.87 -10.61 -2.42
N LEU A 68 12.97 -10.44 -1.66
CA LEU A 68 13.38 -11.40 -0.64
C LEU A 68 12.63 -11.20 0.68
N ASP A 69 11.96 -10.04 0.83
CA ASP A 69 11.20 -9.68 2.01
C ASP A 69 9.70 -9.55 1.72
N LEU A 70 8.90 -9.87 2.74
CA LEU A 70 7.49 -9.55 2.83
C LEU A 70 7.31 -8.39 3.81
N HIS A 71 6.39 -7.49 3.48
CA HIS A 71 5.88 -6.58 4.47
C HIS A 71 4.75 -7.24 5.25
N TRP A 72 4.63 -6.90 6.52
CA TRP A 72 3.58 -7.38 7.39
C TRP A 72 2.95 -6.24 8.20
N ILE A 73 1.68 -6.41 8.54
CA ILE A 73 0.95 -5.53 9.45
C ILE A 73 0.02 -6.37 10.33
N LEU A 74 0.11 -6.15 11.64
CA LEU A 74 -0.74 -6.77 12.65
C LEU A 74 -1.70 -5.71 13.18
N PHE A 75 -2.99 -5.93 13.03
CA PHE A 75 -4.03 -5.10 13.65
C PHE A 75 -4.55 -5.74 14.91
N MET A 76 -4.90 -4.91 15.89
CA MET A 76 -5.54 -5.32 17.13
C MET A 76 -6.78 -4.45 17.39
N THR A 77 -7.87 -5.09 17.77
CA THR A 77 -9.10 -4.40 18.21
C THR A 77 -8.97 -3.93 19.66
N GLU A 78 -9.88 -3.07 20.09
CA GLU A 78 -10.05 -2.78 21.51
C GLU A 78 -10.41 -4.07 22.28
N GLY A 79 -10.05 -4.11 23.57
CA GLY A 79 -10.33 -5.22 24.48
C GLY A 79 -9.11 -5.69 25.26
N GLU A 80 -9.33 -6.60 26.21
CA GLU A 80 -8.27 -7.23 26.98
C GLU A 80 -7.62 -8.38 26.21
N LEU A 81 -6.31 -8.55 26.35
CA LEU A 81 -5.62 -9.73 25.85
C LEU A 81 -5.72 -10.82 26.90
N GLU A 82 -6.35 -11.93 26.53
CA GLU A 82 -6.66 -13.04 27.44
C GLU A 82 -5.40 -13.69 28.01
N ASP A 83 -4.37 -13.91 27.16
CA ASP A 83 -3.18 -14.70 27.51
C ASP A 83 -1.84 -14.00 27.19
N ALA A 84 -1.86 -12.73 26.78
CA ALA A 84 -0.68 -12.06 26.26
C ALA A 84 -0.49 -10.66 26.87
N ASP A 85 0.69 -10.42 27.42
CA ASP A 85 1.13 -9.06 27.70
C ASP A 85 1.64 -8.42 26.40
N ALA A 86 1.01 -7.30 26.02
CA ALA A 86 1.40 -6.48 24.87
C ALA A 86 1.89 -5.09 25.27
N SER A 87 2.14 -4.88 26.57
CA SER A 87 2.64 -3.60 27.12
C SER A 87 4.03 -3.23 26.61
N ASP A 88 4.89 -4.22 26.33
CA ASP A 88 6.24 -4.03 25.81
C ASP A 88 6.30 -3.55 24.34
N GLU A 89 5.18 -3.61 23.62
CA GLU A 89 5.15 -3.30 22.19
C GLU A 89 4.75 -1.85 21.91
N GLN A 90 5.45 -1.20 20.97
CA GLN A 90 5.15 0.17 20.54
C GLN A 90 3.98 0.19 19.56
N TRP A 91 2.78 -0.06 20.08
CA TRP A 91 1.54 0.00 19.31
C TRP A 91 1.28 1.40 18.76
N ARG A 92 0.89 1.45 17.49
CA ARG A 92 0.50 2.69 16.80
C ARG A 92 -1.00 2.75 16.60
N ASP A 93 -1.55 3.95 16.67
CA ASP A 93 -2.96 4.23 16.45
C ASP A 93 -3.16 4.86 15.05
N PRO A 94 -3.86 4.18 14.13
CA PRO A 94 -4.02 4.65 12.75
C PRO A 94 -4.86 5.93 12.64
N THR A 95 -5.56 6.34 13.71
CA THR A 95 -6.36 7.58 13.76
C THR A 95 -5.49 8.82 14.01
N ARG A 96 -4.34 8.65 14.67
CA ARG A 96 -3.41 9.74 14.98
C ARG A 96 -2.61 10.12 13.75
N LYS A 97 -2.49 11.42 13.47
CA LYS A 97 -1.87 11.95 12.24
C LYS A 97 -0.44 11.43 11.99
N LYS A 98 0.38 11.29 13.03
CA LYS A 98 1.78 10.84 12.95
C LYS A 98 1.94 9.32 12.86
N GLU A 99 0.89 8.57 13.18
CA GLU A 99 0.91 7.12 13.32
C GLU A 99 -0.03 6.45 12.30
N ARG A 100 -0.38 7.15 11.22
CA ARG A 100 -1.24 6.58 10.18
C ARG A 100 -0.53 5.42 9.49
N VAL A 101 -1.32 4.42 9.09
CA VAL A 101 -0.81 3.30 8.31
C VAL A 101 -0.29 3.80 6.98
N THR A 102 1.00 3.54 6.72
CA THR A 102 1.68 3.91 5.48
C THR A 102 2.13 2.64 4.78
N ILE A 103 1.85 2.56 3.48
CA ILE A 103 2.30 1.49 2.59
C ILE A 103 2.93 2.18 1.40
N THR A 104 4.23 1.91 1.17
CA THR A 104 5.02 2.54 0.12
C THR A 104 4.88 4.06 0.15
N ASN A 105 4.31 4.66 -0.89
CA ASN A 105 4.05 6.08 -1.07
C ASN A 105 2.60 6.49 -0.74
N TYR A 106 1.83 5.62 -0.08
CA TYR A 106 0.45 5.87 0.29
C TYR A 106 0.23 5.85 1.80
N VAL A 107 -0.67 6.70 2.28
CA VAL A 107 -1.10 6.78 3.67
C VAL A 107 -2.61 6.63 3.77
N LEU A 108 -3.06 5.87 4.78
CA LEU A 108 -4.47 5.70 5.08
C LEU A 108 -4.97 6.89 5.91
N VAL A 109 -6.04 7.53 5.47
CA VAL A 109 -6.61 8.74 6.09
C VAL A 109 -8.11 8.63 6.25
N ARG A 110 -8.65 9.28 7.28
CA ARG A 110 -10.09 9.57 7.39
C ARG A 110 -10.39 10.81 6.55
N ILE A 111 -11.28 10.67 5.57
CA ILE A 111 -11.73 11.75 4.69
C ILE A 111 -13.20 12.02 4.98
N LEU A 112 -13.53 13.30 5.19
CA LEU A 112 -14.90 13.78 5.17
C LEU A 112 -15.27 14.02 3.71
N THR A 113 -16.34 13.40 3.22
CA THR A 113 -16.86 13.72 1.89
C THR A 113 -17.90 14.82 2.01
N THR A 114 -17.96 15.73 1.03
CA THR A 114 -18.83 16.92 1.00
C THR A 114 -20.29 16.64 1.37
N PHE A 115 -20.80 15.44 1.09
CA PHE A 115 -22.19 15.04 1.33
C PHE A 115 -22.36 14.01 2.45
N ASP A 116 -21.29 13.59 3.13
CA ASP A 116 -21.36 12.57 4.18
C ASP A 116 -20.81 13.12 5.49
N ILE A 117 -21.64 13.07 6.52
CA ILE A 117 -21.29 13.50 7.88
C ILE A 117 -20.32 12.48 8.51
N LYS A 118 -20.31 11.23 8.01
CA LYS A 118 -19.44 10.18 8.56
C LYS A 118 -18.10 10.13 7.81
N PRO A 119 -16.96 10.33 8.50
CA PRO A 119 -15.65 10.19 7.88
C PRO A 119 -15.44 8.75 7.39
N ARG A 120 -14.94 8.62 6.16
CA ARG A 120 -14.61 7.33 5.54
C ARG A 120 -13.11 7.16 5.43
N TRP A 121 -12.64 5.94 5.66
CA TRP A 121 -11.24 5.60 5.44
C TRP A 121 -10.93 5.49 3.96
N SER A 122 -9.87 6.13 3.51
CA SER A 122 -9.40 6.08 2.13
C SER A 122 -7.89 6.26 2.08
N TRP A 123 -7.29 5.84 0.97
CA TRP A 123 -5.86 6.04 0.74
C TRP A 123 -5.63 7.38 0.03
N ARG A 124 -4.53 8.04 0.40
CA ARG A 124 -3.92 9.18 -0.28
C ARG A 124 -2.44 8.87 -0.52
N TYR A 125 -1.79 9.60 -1.41
CA TYR A 125 -0.33 9.69 -1.38
C TYR A 125 0.13 10.26 -0.03
N THR A 126 1.32 9.87 0.41
CA THR A 126 1.98 10.61 1.49
C THR A 126 2.21 12.06 1.06
N LYS A 127 2.38 12.98 2.02
CA LYS A 127 2.64 14.38 1.70
C LYS A 127 3.89 14.53 0.85
N ALA A 128 5.01 13.92 1.28
CA ALA A 128 6.27 13.93 0.53
C ALA A 128 6.08 13.41 -0.90
N SER A 129 5.52 12.20 -1.07
CA SER A 129 5.34 11.63 -2.40
C SER A 129 4.38 12.40 -3.31
N TYR A 130 3.44 13.16 -2.75
CA TYR A 130 2.55 14.01 -3.53
C TYR A 130 3.22 15.32 -3.92
N ASP A 131 3.94 15.93 -2.98
CA ASP A 131 4.70 17.16 -3.21
C ASP A 131 5.78 16.89 -4.28
N ASP A 132 6.53 15.78 -4.16
CA ASP A 132 7.52 15.34 -5.16
C ASP A 132 6.90 15.16 -6.56
N LEU A 133 5.72 14.53 -6.64
CA LEU A 133 4.99 14.37 -7.90
C LEU A 133 4.61 15.73 -8.52
N CYS A 134 4.15 16.67 -7.69
CA CYS A 134 3.80 18.01 -8.15
C CYS A 134 5.02 18.78 -8.63
N ASP A 135 6.14 18.69 -7.91
CA ASP A 135 7.40 19.33 -8.27
C ASP A 135 7.96 18.75 -9.58
N ASP A 136 7.94 17.42 -9.73
CA ASP A 136 8.34 16.73 -10.97
C ASP A 136 7.48 17.15 -12.17
N ILE A 137 6.16 17.30 -11.97
CA ILE A 137 5.24 17.80 -13.01
C ILE A 137 5.64 19.22 -13.43
N VAL A 138 5.82 20.13 -12.48
CA VAL A 138 6.16 21.52 -12.75
C VAL A 138 7.52 21.60 -13.45
N ASN A 139 8.51 20.85 -12.98
CA ASN A 139 9.84 20.80 -13.57
C ASN A 139 9.80 20.25 -15.01
N ALA A 140 9.06 19.16 -15.25
CA ALA A 140 8.92 18.61 -16.60
C ALA A 140 8.27 19.60 -17.57
N ILE A 141 7.25 20.34 -17.13
CA ILE A 141 6.59 21.36 -17.94
C ILE A 141 7.54 22.53 -18.25
N ARG A 142 8.26 23.05 -17.25
CA ARG A 142 9.16 24.21 -17.40
C ARG A 142 10.40 23.89 -18.24
N SER A 143 10.98 22.72 -18.05
CA SER A 143 12.17 22.28 -18.79
C SER A 143 11.86 21.77 -20.20
N LYS A 144 10.58 21.73 -20.58
CA LYS A 144 10.11 21.21 -21.88
C LYS A 144 10.31 19.71 -22.10
N HIS A 145 10.25 18.92 -21.03
CA HIS A 145 10.44 17.46 -21.07
C HIS A 145 9.09 16.73 -21.21
N ASP A 146 8.52 16.76 -22.41
CA ASP A 146 7.17 16.25 -22.66
C ASP A 146 7.04 14.72 -22.43
N GLU A 147 8.09 13.94 -22.69
CA GLU A 147 8.10 12.49 -22.41
C GLU A 147 8.05 12.19 -20.91
N GLN A 148 8.78 12.97 -20.10
CA GLN A 148 8.70 12.85 -18.65
C GLN A 148 7.29 13.19 -18.16
N LEU A 149 6.68 14.24 -18.69
CA LEU A 149 5.30 14.60 -18.36
C LEU A 149 4.31 13.49 -18.73
N LYS A 150 4.46 12.85 -19.90
CA LYS A 150 3.65 11.68 -20.29
C LYS A 150 3.80 10.52 -19.30
N GLN A 151 5.03 10.23 -18.85
CA GLN A 151 5.29 9.18 -17.87
C GLN A 151 4.65 9.50 -16.51
N LEU A 152 4.75 10.76 -16.05
CA LEU A 152 4.12 11.21 -14.80
C LEU A 152 2.59 11.07 -14.86
N ILE A 153 1.96 11.51 -15.96
CA ILE A 153 0.52 11.33 -16.20
C ILE A 153 0.16 9.84 -16.20
N TYR A 154 0.90 9.02 -16.93
CA TYR A 154 0.68 7.58 -17.03
C TYR A 154 0.74 6.90 -15.66
N ASN A 155 1.73 7.24 -14.83
CA ASN A 155 1.91 6.70 -13.49
C ASN A 155 0.77 7.14 -12.56
N ALA A 156 0.41 8.43 -12.56
CA ALA A 156 -0.69 8.96 -11.76
C ALA A 156 -2.04 8.28 -12.09
N TYR A 157 -2.27 7.96 -13.37
CA TYR A 157 -3.48 7.26 -13.81
C TYR A 157 -3.49 5.76 -13.48
N ARG A 158 -2.32 5.13 -13.28
CA ARG A 158 -2.19 3.75 -12.78
C ARG A 158 -2.25 3.61 -11.26
N SER A 159 -2.18 4.72 -10.53
CA SER A 159 -2.29 4.68 -9.06
C SER A 159 -3.61 4.07 -8.60
N PRO A 160 -3.67 3.46 -7.40
CA PRO A 160 -4.88 2.87 -6.88
C PRO A 160 -6.06 3.86 -6.88
N SER A 161 -7.21 3.44 -7.41
CA SER A 161 -8.38 4.31 -7.62
C SER A 161 -9.22 4.66 -6.35
N PHE A 162 -8.60 4.69 -5.17
CA PHE A 162 -9.27 5.08 -3.93
C PHE A 162 -9.69 6.56 -3.99
N SER A 163 -10.75 6.95 -3.28
CA SER A 163 -11.30 8.31 -3.37
C SER A 163 -10.27 9.41 -3.12
N GLY A 164 -9.44 9.27 -2.08
CA GLY A 164 -8.40 10.26 -1.75
C GLY A 164 -7.31 10.37 -2.83
N ILE A 165 -6.84 9.24 -3.36
CA ILE A 165 -5.89 9.23 -4.48
C ILE A 165 -6.53 9.85 -5.73
N ARG A 166 -7.79 9.54 -6.05
CA ARG A 166 -8.44 10.13 -7.24
C ARG A 166 -8.57 11.66 -7.11
N GLU A 167 -8.85 12.16 -5.92
CA GLU A 167 -8.90 13.60 -5.64
C GLU A 167 -7.53 14.25 -5.88
N GLN A 168 -6.46 13.68 -5.33
CA GLN A 168 -5.08 14.13 -5.57
C GLN A 168 -4.66 14.06 -7.03
N VAL A 169 -5.07 13.03 -7.78
CA VAL A 169 -4.81 12.94 -9.23
C VAL A 169 -5.56 14.03 -9.98
N LYS A 170 -6.81 14.37 -9.58
CA LYS A 170 -7.54 15.50 -10.18
C LYS A 170 -6.86 16.84 -9.88
N GLU A 171 -6.37 17.03 -8.66
CA GLU A 171 -5.59 18.20 -8.28
C GLU A 171 -4.30 18.31 -9.12
N ALA A 172 -3.60 17.20 -9.33
CA ALA A 172 -2.41 17.15 -10.19
C ALA A 172 -2.73 17.47 -11.65
N VAL A 173 -3.87 17.00 -12.19
CA VAL A 173 -4.32 17.37 -13.55
C VAL A 173 -4.59 18.86 -13.67
N LYS A 174 -5.26 19.47 -12.69
CA LYS A 174 -5.47 20.93 -12.67
C LYS A 174 -4.14 21.69 -12.63
N LEU A 175 -3.17 21.19 -11.87
CA LEU A 175 -1.81 21.74 -11.83
C LEU A 175 -1.13 21.67 -13.20
N ILE A 176 -1.22 20.53 -13.89
CA ILE A 176 -0.69 20.36 -15.25
C ILE A 176 -1.30 21.39 -16.21
N GLU A 177 -2.63 21.49 -16.22
CA GLU A 177 -3.36 22.42 -17.10
C GLU A 177 -2.96 23.88 -16.82
N ALA A 178 -2.93 24.27 -15.55
CA ALA A 178 -2.56 25.63 -15.14
C ALA A 178 -1.11 25.99 -15.49
N GLU A 179 -0.16 25.10 -15.18
CA GLU A 179 1.26 25.38 -15.42
C GLU A 179 1.62 25.30 -16.91
N TRP A 180 0.93 24.44 -17.69
CA TRP A 180 1.07 24.41 -19.14
C TRP A 180 0.64 25.73 -19.77
N GLN A 181 -0.55 26.24 -19.42
CA GLN A 181 -1.05 27.53 -19.90
C GLN A 181 -0.13 28.70 -19.51
N ARG A 182 0.49 28.64 -18.33
CA ARG A 182 1.40 29.67 -17.84
C ARG A 182 2.74 29.70 -18.57
N THR A 183 3.27 28.52 -18.90
CA THR A 183 4.67 28.36 -19.32
C THR A 183 4.83 28.12 -20.82
N ARG A 184 3.86 27.44 -21.44
CA ARG A 184 3.94 27.05 -22.85
C ARG A 184 3.20 28.04 -23.75
N ARG A 185 3.67 28.15 -24.99
CA ARG A 185 3.04 29.01 -25.99
C ARG A 185 1.73 28.38 -26.46
N SER A 186 0.77 29.19 -26.91
CA SER A 186 -0.54 28.73 -27.39
C SER A 186 -0.51 27.73 -28.55
N LYS A 187 0.60 27.66 -29.30
CA LYS A 187 0.80 26.71 -30.41
C LYS A 187 1.39 25.36 -29.97
N GLU A 188 1.90 25.25 -28.73
CA GLU A 188 2.47 24.00 -28.22
C GLU A 188 1.35 23.07 -27.71
N THR A 189 1.36 21.82 -28.17
CA THR A 189 0.33 20.82 -27.84
C THR A 189 0.65 20.12 -26.53
N MET A 190 -0.26 20.19 -25.56
CA MET A 190 -0.12 19.50 -24.28
C MET A 190 -0.23 17.98 -24.46
N PRO A 191 0.58 17.17 -23.74
CA PRO A 191 0.38 15.73 -23.68
C PRO A 191 -1.05 15.34 -23.28
N ALA A 192 -1.57 14.29 -23.90
CA ALA A 192 -2.93 13.84 -23.68
C ALA A 192 -3.14 13.32 -22.24
N ILE A 193 -4.12 13.89 -21.55
CA ILE A 193 -4.54 13.46 -20.21
C ILE A 193 -5.73 12.50 -20.36
N PRO A 194 -5.67 11.27 -19.78
CA PRO A 194 -6.79 10.35 -19.87
C PRO A 194 -8.07 10.92 -19.23
N LYS A 195 -9.22 10.77 -19.92
CA LYS A 195 -10.49 11.37 -19.47
C LYS A 195 -11.06 10.73 -18.20
N PHE A 196 -10.76 9.46 -17.94
CA PHE A 196 -11.39 8.70 -16.87
C PHE A 196 -10.39 7.90 -16.04
N LYS A 197 -10.45 8.07 -14.72
CA LYS A 197 -9.85 7.16 -13.75
C LYS A 197 -10.97 6.37 -13.08
N GLY A 198 -11.01 5.06 -13.34
CA GLY A 198 -12.03 4.16 -12.80
C GLY A 198 -12.06 4.10 -11.28
N TYR A 199 -13.06 3.41 -10.73
CA TYR A 199 -13.18 3.16 -9.29
C TYR A 199 -12.43 1.87 -8.89
N VAL A 200 -11.94 1.81 -7.65
CA VAL A 200 -11.40 0.56 -7.09
C VAL A 200 -12.52 -0.48 -7.07
N ARG A 201 -12.31 -1.58 -7.80
CA ARG A 201 -13.19 -2.75 -7.72
C ARG A 201 -12.81 -3.60 -6.51
N ARG A 202 -13.82 -4.14 -5.83
CA ARG A 202 -13.60 -5.04 -4.70
C ARG A 202 -12.94 -6.31 -5.21
N LEU A 203 -11.77 -6.63 -4.67
CA LEU A 203 -11.08 -7.88 -4.98
C LEU A 203 -11.55 -8.97 -4.00
N PRO A 204 -11.65 -10.25 -4.40
CA PRO A 204 -11.89 -11.35 -3.49
C PRO A 204 -10.72 -11.54 -2.54
N ASP A 205 -10.95 -11.93 -1.28
CA ASP A 205 -9.89 -12.12 -0.29
C ASP A 205 -9.09 -13.40 -0.53
N LYS A 206 -8.35 -13.40 -1.64
CA LYS A 206 -7.48 -14.49 -2.11
C LYS A 206 -6.05 -13.97 -2.12
N GLY A 207 -5.19 -14.59 -1.32
CA GLY A 207 -3.75 -14.33 -1.32
C GLY A 207 -2.99 -15.35 -2.15
N VAL A 208 -1.69 -15.14 -2.29
CA VAL A 208 -0.75 -16.12 -2.83
C VAL A 208 -0.21 -16.96 -1.67
N ARG A 209 -0.09 -18.27 -1.85
CA ARG A 209 0.52 -19.15 -0.83
C ARG A 209 2.00 -18.83 -0.69
N LEU A 210 2.51 -18.77 0.54
CA LEU A 210 3.94 -18.53 0.81
C LEU A 210 4.85 -19.53 0.07
N ALA A 211 4.42 -20.80 -0.01
CA ALA A 211 5.14 -21.83 -0.77
C ALA A 211 5.33 -21.47 -2.25
N ALA A 212 4.32 -20.87 -2.88
CA ALA A 212 4.42 -20.45 -4.28
C ALA A 212 5.44 -19.31 -4.47
N ILE A 213 5.51 -18.38 -3.51
CA ILE A 213 6.52 -17.30 -3.51
C ILE A 213 7.92 -17.90 -3.37
N LYS A 214 8.12 -18.86 -2.46
CA LYS A 214 9.42 -19.55 -2.30
C LYS A 214 9.87 -20.27 -3.57
N VAL A 215 8.96 -21.02 -4.21
CA VAL A 215 9.25 -21.69 -5.50
C VAL A 215 9.63 -20.67 -6.57
N GLN A 216 8.93 -19.54 -6.62
CA GLN A 216 9.23 -18.49 -7.59
C GLN A 216 10.62 -17.87 -7.38
N LEU A 217 11.04 -17.66 -6.13
CA LEU A 217 12.37 -17.13 -5.83
C LEU A 217 13.47 -18.14 -6.20
N ALA A 218 13.29 -19.42 -5.87
CA ALA A 218 14.24 -20.47 -6.25
C ALA A 218 14.42 -20.56 -7.78
N LYS A 219 13.34 -20.35 -8.57
CA LYS A 219 13.43 -20.30 -10.03
C LYS A 219 14.27 -19.11 -10.52
N LEU A 220 14.03 -17.93 -9.97
CA LEU A 220 14.80 -16.72 -10.32
C LEU A 220 16.29 -16.89 -9.98
N GLU A 221 16.60 -17.50 -8.84
CA GLU A 221 17.98 -17.83 -8.46
C GLU A 221 18.62 -18.80 -9.47
N SER A 222 17.92 -19.88 -9.86
CA SER A 222 18.43 -20.83 -10.86
C SER A 222 18.60 -20.23 -12.25
N GLU A 223 17.70 -19.34 -12.67
CA GLU A 223 17.80 -18.62 -13.96
C GLU A 223 19.00 -17.66 -13.97
N SER A 224 19.24 -16.96 -12.85
CA SER A 224 20.42 -16.09 -12.71
C SER A 224 21.73 -16.86 -12.72
N ALA A 225 21.78 -18.05 -12.09
CA ALA A 225 22.96 -18.91 -12.09
C ALA A 225 23.22 -19.56 -13.47
N GLY A 226 22.17 -19.82 -14.24
CA GLY A 226 22.28 -20.33 -15.61
C GLY A 226 22.80 -19.28 -16.61
N ASP A 227 22.35 -18.03 -16.50
CA ASP A 227 22.83 -16.90 -17.33
C ASP A 227 24.32 -16.58 -17.07
N ASP A 228 24.75 -16.67 -15.81
CA ASP A 228 26.15 -16.49 -15.41
C ASP A 228 27.06 -17.63 -15.95
N MET A 229 26.56 -18.87 -15.94
CA MET A 229 27.27 -20.00 -16.55
C MET A 229 27.36 -19.87 -18.07
N SER A 230 26.29 -19.48 -18.79
CA SER A 230 26.38 -19.29 -20.25
C SER A 230 27.38 -18.22 -20.65
N ARG A 231 27.46 -17.10 -19.89
CA ARG A 231 28.47 -16.06 -20.14
C ARG A 231 29.91 -16.52 -19.89
N PHE A 232 30.11 -17.58 -19.10
CA PHE A 232 31.43 -18.13 -18.84
C PHE A 232 31.93 -19.08 -19.95
N TYR A 233 31.03 -19.61 -20.79
CA TYR A 233 31.36 -20.57 -21.86
C TYR A 233 31.18 -20.00 -23.29
N ASP A 234 30.72 -18.76 -23.45
CA ASP A 234 30.51 -18.11 -24.76
C ASP A 234 31.69 -17.20 -25.20
N ASP A 235 32.81 -17.20 -24.46
CA ASP A 235 34.08 -16.55 -24.87
C ASP A 235 35.07 -17.60 -25.45
N GLU A 236 34.75 -18.20 -26.61
CA GLU A 236 35.69 -18.91 -27.51
C GLU A 236 35.37 -18.58 -28.99
#